data_AF-A0A7V3NZI7-F1
#
_entry.id   AF-A0A7V3NZI7-F1
#
_cell.length_a   1.000
_cell.length_b   1.000
_cell.length_c   1.000
_cell.angle_alpha   90.00
_cell.angle_beta   90.00
_cell.angle_gamma   90.00
#
_symmetry.space_group_name_H-M   'P 1'
#
loop_
_entity.id
_entity.type
_entity.pdbx_description
1 polymer ?
#
loop_
_entity_poly.entity_id
_entity_poly.type
_entity_poly.pdbx_seq_one_letter_code
_entity_poly.pdbx_strand_id
1 'polypeptide(L)'
;MERLRINKIKSTFFGIFTLFLVLFPTFLLASEVELEIPVLTDRQNNLLMGGLLICVLGMIFGAYEYVKVKKFPAHKSMLDVANIIFQTCKTYLIQQGKFLIILEVFIGICIAYYFGFLQDMHLKGVLIILAWSVVGILGSYSVAWFGIRMNTLA
;
A
#
# COMPACT_ATOMS: atom_id res chain seq x y z
N MET A 1 -61.19 8.16 5.33
CA MET A 1 -59.87 8.02 5.99
C MET A 1 -58.90 7.07 5.27
N GLU A 2 -59.37 6.17 4.40
CA GLU A 2 -58.54 5.14 3.73
C GLU A 2 -57.56 5.69 2.65
N ARG A 3 -57.99 6.65 1.82
CA ARG A 3 -57.12 7.25 0.77
C ARG A 3 -55.89 7.98 1.32
N LEU A 4 -56.02 8.65 2.47
CA LEU A 4 -54.91 9.38 3.10
C LEU A 4 -53.81 8.41 3.58
N ARG A 5 -54.19 7.21 4.02
CA ARG A 5 -53.26 6.15 4.45
C ARG A 5 -52.47 5.60 3.26
N ILE A 6 -53.14 5.34 2.12
CA ILE A 6 -52.51 4.86 0.88
C ILE A 6 -51.49 5.87 0.33
N ASN A 7 -51.81 7.17 0.33
CA ASN A 7 -50.89 8.20 -0.19
C ASN A 7 -49.65 8.38 0.71
N LYS A 8 -49.81 8.26 2.03
CA LYS A 8 -48.69 8.27 2.97
C LYS A 8 -47.79 7.06 2.77
N ILE A 9 -48.36 5.86 2.57
CA ILE A 9 -47.60 4.64 2.26
C ILE A 9 -46.85 4.76 0.93
N LYS A 10 -47.48 5.30 -0.13
CA LYS A 10 -46.80 5.55 -1.41
C LYS A 10 -45.65 6.55 -1.28
N SER A 11 -45.84 7.62 -0.51
CA SER A 11 -44.79 8.62 -0.25
C SER A 11 -43.64 8.05 0.58
N THR A 12 -43.93 7.23 1.59
CA THR A 12 -42.88 6.56 2.38
C THR A 12 -42.15 5.51 1.56
N PHE A 13 -42.85 4.75 0.71
CA PHE A 13 -42.24 3.77 -0.19
C PHE A 13 -41.37 4.45 -1.25
N PHE A 14 -41.84 5.56 -1.84
CA PHE A 14 -41.06 6.36 -2.77
C PHE A 14 -39.85 7.00 -2.08
N GLY A 15 -40.00 7.45 -0.83
CA GLY A 15 -38.90 7.93 0.02
C GLY A 15 -37.84 6.86 0.30
N ILE A 16 -38.26 5.63 0.61
CA ILE A 16 -37.34 4.50 0.83
C ILE A 16 -36.66 4.10 -0.49
N PHE A 17 -37.38 4.09 -1.60
CA PHE A 17 -36.83 3.75 -2.92
C PHE A 17 -35.81 4.79 -3.42
N THR A 18 -36.08 6.07 -3.21
CA THR A 18 -35.14 7.16 -3.53
C THR A 18 -33.93 7.15 -2.60
N LEU A 19 -34.11 6.87 -1.30
CA LEU A 19 -33.01 6.68 -0.36
C LEU A 19 -32.13 5.47 -0.76
N PHE A 20 -32.73 4.38 -1.22
CA PHE A 20 -32.02 3.20 -1.71
C PHE A 20 -31.22 3.49 -2.99
N LEU A 21 -31.75 4.28 -3.92
CA LEU A 21 -31.03 4.73 -5.12
C LEU A 21 -29.85 5.67 -4.82
N VAL A 22 -29.96 6.51 -3.79
CA VAL A 22 -28.87 7.41 -3.36
C VAL A 22 -27.79 6.67 -2.55
N LEU A 23 -28.18 5.63 -1.80
CA LEU A 23 -27.26 4.80 -1.02
C LEU A 23 -26.64 3.65 -1.83
N PHE A 24 -27.10 3.39 -3.06
CA PHE A 24 -26.44 2.45 -3.95
C PHE A 24 -25.11 3.07 -4.43
N PRO A 25 -23.95 2.51 -4.05
CA PRO A 25 -22.69 2.98 -4.61
C PRO A 25 -22.76 2.73 -6.12
N THR A 26 -22.60 3.80 -6.90
CA THR A 26 -22.27 3.64 -8.31
C THR A 26 -20.89 2.99 -8.35
N PHE A 27 -20.84 1.71 -8.73
CA PHE A 27 -19.57 1.01 -8.93
C PHE A 27 -18.91 1.62 -10.17
N LEU A 28 -18.23 2.75 -10.00
CA LEU A 28 -17.31 3.27 -10.99
C LEU A 28 -16.03 2.40 -10.90
N LEU A 29 -16.07 1.25 -11.57
CA LEU A 29 -14.95 0.31 -11.71
C LEU A 29 -13.96 0.85 -12.76
N ALA A 30 -13.33 1.99 -12.46
CA ALA A 30 -12.16 2.43 -13.19
C ALA A 30 -10.93 1.82 -12.51
N SER A 31 -10.36 0.78 -13.12
CA SER A 31 -9.10 0.19 -12.64
C SER A 31 -7.95 1.15 -12.97
N GLU A 32 -7.12 1.50 -11.98
CA GLU A 32 -5.90 2.30 -12.14
C GLU A 32 -4.94 1.69 -13.18
N VAL A 33 -5.06 0.38 -13.45
CA VAL A 33 -4.25 -0.36 -14.42
C VAL A 33 -4.68 -0.09 -15.87
N GLU A 34 -5.95 0.27 -16.10
CA GLU A 34 -6.50 0.55 -17.43
C GLU A 34 -6.44 2.04 -17.78
N LEU A 35 -5.85 2.85 -16.89
CA LEU A 35 -5.68 4.29 -17.10
C LEU A 35 -4.66 4.56 -18.21
N GLU A 36 -5.12 5.11 -19.34
CA GLU A 36 -4.23 5.59 -20.39
C GLU A 36 -3.41 6.79 -19.88
N ILE A 37 -2.11 6.55 -19.62
CA ILE A 37 -1.21 7.57 -19.11
C ILE A 37 -0.82 8.52 -20.25
N PRO A 38 -1.15 9.82 -20.20
CA PRO A 38 -0.73 10.76 -21.22
C PRO A 38 0.79 10.95 -21.23
N VAL A 39 1.35 11.23 -22.39
CA VAL A 39 2.79 11.49 -22.52
C VAL A 39 3.17 12.74 -21.73
N LEU A 40 4.11 12.59 -20.80
CA LEU A 40 4.58 13.68 -19.95
C LEU A 40 5.32 14.74 -20.78
N THR A 41 5.00 16.02 -20.55
CA THR A 41 5.78 17.13 -21.11
C THR A 41 7.17 17.21 -20.48
N ASP A 42 8.14 17.81 -21.17
CA ASP A 42 9.54 17.92 -20.67
C ASP A 42 9.61 18.55 -19.28
N ARG A 43 8.76 19.54 -19.00
CA ARG A 43 8.68 20.17 -17.68
C ARG A 43 8.21 19.20 -16.59
N GLN A 44 7.25 18.33 -16.89
CA GLN A 44 6.75 17.31 -15.95
C GLN A 44 7.79 16.22 -15.71
N ASN A 45 8.51 15.78 -16.76
CA ASN A 45 9.60 14.83 -16.63
C ASN A 45 10.74 15.37 -15.74
N ASN A 46 11.13 16.64 -15.92
CA ASN A 46 12.12 17.27 -15.07
C ASN A 46 11.68 17.34 -13.60
N LEU A 47 10.38 17.56 -13.36
CA LEU A 47 9.84 17.60 -12.00
C LEU A 47 9.79 16.21 -11.36
N LEU A 48 9.44 15.17 -12.12
CA LEU A 48 9.51 13.77 -11.69
C LEU A 48 10.94 13.36 -11.34
N MET A 49 11.91 13.72 -12.19
CA MET A 49 13.32 13.41 -11.96
C MET A 49 13.87 14.15 -10.73
N GLY A 50 13.45 15.40 -10.53
CA GLY A 50 13.74 16.17 -9.32
C GLY A 50 13.15 15.53 -8.06
N GLY A 51 11.89 15.06 -8.13
CA GLY A 51 11.24 14.33 -7.03
C GLY A 51 11.98 13.04 -6.67
N LEU A 52 12.37 12.25 -7.67
CA LEU A 52 13.15 11.03 -7.46
C LEU A 52 14.50 11.32 -6.80
N LEU A 53 15.17 12.40 -7.21
CA LEU A 53 16.42 12.85 -6.60
C LEU A 53 16.22 13.23 -5.12
N ILE A 54 15.15 13.94 -4.78
CA ILE A 54 14.81 14.28 -3.39
C ILE A 54 14.57 13.01 -2.56
N CYS A 55 13.86 12.01 -3.11
CA CYS A 55 13.66 10.73 -2.43
C CYS A 55 15.00 10.03 -2.11
N VAL A 56 15.94 10.02 -3.07
CA VAL A 56 17.28 9.45 -2.86
C VAL A 56 18.07 10.23 -1.81
N LEU A 57 18.03 11.56 -1.85
CA LEU A 57 18.64 12.40 -0.81
C LEU A 57 18.04 12.12 0.57
N GLY A 58 16.72 11.93 0.66
CA GLY A 58 16.03 11.54 1.88
C GLY A 58 16.52 10.20 2.44
N MET A 59 16.75 9.21 1.58
CA MET A 59 17.33 7.92 2.00
C MET A 59 18.75 8.08 2.55
N ILE A 60 19.60 8.88 1.88
CA ILE A 60 20.97 9.16 2.33
C ILE A 60 20.95 9.89 3.68
N PHE A 61 20.08 10.89 3.83
CA PHE A 61 19.90 11.61 5.08
C PHE A 61 19.45 10.70 6.22
N GLY A 62 18.50 9.79 5.97
CA GLY A 62 18.07 8.79 6.95
C GLY A 62 19.21 7.87 7.38
N ALA A 63 20.07 7.45 6.45
CA ALA A 63 21.26 6.65 6.78
C ALA A 63 22.30 7.45 7.60
N TYR A 64 22.46 8.74 7.32
CA TYR A 64 23.33 9.63 8.10
C TYR A 64 22.84 9.76 9.56
N GLU A 65 21.56 10.05 9.77
CA GLU A 65 20.97 10.15 11.12
C GLU A 65 21.04 8.81 11.87
N TYR A 66 20.90 7.67 11.18
CA TYR A 66 21.10 6.35 11.78
C TYR A 66 22.50 6.19 12.41
N VAL A 67 23.56 6.60 11.69
CA VAL A 67 24.94 6.52 12.19
C VAL A 67 25.15 7.47 13.38
N LYS A 68 24.52 8.64 13.36
CA LYS A 68 24.59 9.63 14.43
C LYS A 68 23.91 9.13 15.70
N VAL A 69 22.69 8.60 15.60
CA VAL A 69 21.93 8.09 16.75
C VAL A 69 22.65 6.93 17.42
N LYS A 70 23.23 6.02 16.64
CA LYS A 70 24.02 4.89 17.15
C LYS A 70 25.21 5.30 18.03
N LYS A 71 25.71 6.53 17.91
CA LYS A 71 26.87 7.02 18.68
C LYS A 71 26.50 7.63 20.02
N PHE A 72 25.22 7.83 20.33
CA PHE A 72 24.83 8.43 21.61
C PHE A 72 25.08 7.46 22.78
N PRO A 73 25.57 7.96 23.93
CA PRO A 73 25.74 7.15 25.12
C PRO A 73 24.38 6.84 25.74
N ALA A 74 24.07 5.55 25.89
CA ALA A 74 22.85 5.10 26.55
C ALA A 74 23.18 4.17 27.73
N HIS A 75 22.29 4.14 28.72
CA HIS A 75 22.49 3.38 29.95
C HIS A 75 22.45 1.86 29.66
N LYS A 76 23.32 1.07 30.28
CA LYS A 76 23.43 -0.39 30.01
C LYS A 76 22.10 -1.13 30.13
N SER A 77 21.37 -0.90 31.22
CA SER A 77 20.04 -1.50 31.43
C SER A 77 19.02 -1.13 30.33
N MET A 78 19.13 0.05 29.72
CA MET A 78 18.27 0.45 28.61
C MET A 78 18.66 -0.28 27.32
N LEU A 79 19.96 -0.44 27.04
CA LEU A 79 20.43 -1.25 25.91
C LEU A 79 19.98 -2.71 26.02
N ASP A 80 20.00 -3.29 27.22
CA ASP A 80 19.62 -4.70 27.43
C ASP A 80 18.13 -4.92 27.09
N VAL A 81 17.25 -4.03 27.56
CA VAL A 81 15.82 -4.07 27.23
C VAL A 81 15.59 -3.84 25.74
N ALA A 82 16.25 -2.83 25.16
CA ALA A 82 16.14 -2.54 23.73
C ALA A 82 16.59 -3.72 22.85
N ASN A 83 17.61 -4.48 23.28
CA ASN A 83 18.06 -5.68 22.58
C ASN A 83 17.01 -6.79 22.63
N ILE A 84 16.35 -7.02 23.77
CA ILE A 84 15.27 -8.00 23.88
C ILE A 84 14.10 -7.63 22.96
N ILE A 85 13.71 -6.36 22.93
CA ILE A 85 12.69 -5.85 22.01
C ILE A 85 13.11 -6.09 20.55
N PHE A 86 14.34 -5.74 20.20
CA PHE A 86 14.88 -5.94 18.85
C PHE A 86 14.81 -7.41 18.41
N GLN A 87 15.25 -8.35 19.25
CA GLN A 87 15.21 -9.78 18.91
C GLN A 87 13.78 -10.29 18.73
N THR A 88 12.84 -9.80 19.55
CA THR A 88 11.43 -10.19 19.48
C THR A 88 10.79 -9.66 18.19
N CYS A 89 10.94 -8.37 17.91
CA CYS A 89 10.44 -7.74 16.68
C CYS A 89 11.09 -8.34 15.42
N LYS A 90 12.38 -8.63 15.45
CA LYS A 90 13.09 -9.32 14.36
C LYS A 90 12.48 -10.70 14.10
N THR A 91 12.26 -11.49 15.14
CA THR A 91 11.67 -12.84 15.00
C THR A 91 10.27 -12.76 14.42
N TYR A 92 9.45 -11.83 14.92
CA TYR A 92 8.11 -11.56 14.40
C TYR A 92 8.14 -11.17 12.92
N LEU A 93 8.98 -10.22 12.55
CA LEU A 93 9.07 -9.72 11.18
C LEU A 93 9.57 -10.80 10.21
N ILE A 94 10.47 -11.70 10.62
CA ILE A 94 10.87 -12.85 9.80
C ILE A 94 9.69 -13.81 9.59
N GLN A 95 8.91 -14.09 10.63
CA GLN A 95 7.73 -14.95 10.50
C GLN A 95 6.64 -14.31 9.62
N GLN A 96 6.38 -13.02 9.81
CA GLN A 96 5.48 -12.27 8.93
C GLN A 96 5.95 -12.25 7.49
N GLY A 97 7.26 -12.09 7.25
CA GLY A 97 7.83 -12.15 5.90
C GLY A 97 7.56 -13.48 5.21
N LYS A 98 7.68 -14.61 5.93
CA LYS A 98 7.35 -15.94 5.39
C LYS A 98 5.87 -16.04 4.99
N PHE A 99 4.98 -15.53 5.84
CA PHE A 99 3.55 -15.48 5.54
C PHE A 99 3.24 -14.57 4.34
N LEU A 100 3.86 -13.39 4.26
CA LEU A 100 3.71 -12.45 3.16
C LEU A 100 4.15 -13.03 1.82
N ILE A 101 5.24 -13.80 1.78
CA ILE A 101 5.69 -14.47 0.55
C ILE A 101 4.64 -15.47 0.06
N ILE A 102 4.05 -16.25 0.97
CA ILE A 102 2.97 -17.20 0.62
C ILE A 102 1.77 -16.43 0.06
N LEU A 103 1.36 -15.36 0.74
CA LEU A 103 0.26 -14.50 0.29
C LEU A 103 0.53 -13.91 -1.11
N GLU A 104 1.75 -13.41 -1.34
CA GLU A 104 2.15 -12.81 -2.61
C GLU A 104 2.11 -13.81 -3.77
N VAL A 105 2.46 -15.06 -3.53
CA VAL A 105 2.32 -16.11 -4.56
C VAL A 105 0.84 -16.32 -4.91
N PHE A 106 -0.05 -16.38 -3.92
CA PHE A 106 -1.49 -16.52 -4.19
C PHE A 106 -2.04 -15.32 -4.96
N ILE A 107 -1.70 -14.10 -4.55
CA ILE A 107 -2.12 -12.87 -5.22
C ILE A 107 -1.54 -12.80 -6.62
N GLY A 108 -0.26 -13.14 -6.80
CA GLY A 108 0.41 -13.17 -8.10
C GLY A 108 -0.24 -14.14 -9.09
N ILE A 109 -0.69 -15.31 -8.63
CA ILE A 109 -1.46 -16.24 -9.46
C ILE A 109 -2.80 -15.63 -9.87
N CYS A 110 -3.53 -15.00 -8.93
CA CYS A 110 -4.78 -14.32 -9.23
C CYS A 110 -4.61 -13.18 -10.25
N ILE A 111 -3.57 -12.36 -10.09
CA ILE A 111 -3.21 -11.27 -11.03
C ILE A 111 -2.89 -11.86 -12.41
N ALA A 112 -2.07 -12.90 -12.48
CA ALA A 112 -1.71 -13.54 -13.74
C ALA A 112 -2.91 -14.12 -14.48
N TYR A 113 -3.84 -14.76 -13.74
CA TYR A 113 -5.08 -15.28 -14.32
C TYR A 113 -6.01 -14.15 -14.80
N TYR A 114 -6.23 -13.14 -13.97
CA TYR A 114 -7.14 -12.03 -14.29
C TYR A 114 -6.63 -11.21 -15.49
N PHE A 115 -5.41 -10.70 -15.44
CA PHE A 115 -4.89 -9.84 -16.51
C PHE A 115 -4.45 -10.63 -17.74
N GLY A 116 -3.93 -11.84 -17.56
CA GLY A 116 -3.44 -12.66 -18.67
C GLY A 116 -4.54 -13.35 -19.46
N PHE A 117 -5.57 -13.88 -18.79
CA PHE A 117 -6.61 -14.69 -19.44
C PHE A 117 -7.96 -13.97 -19.55
N LEU A 118 -8.33 -13.12 -18.57
CA LEU A 118 -9.67 -12.51 -18.52
C LEU A 118 -9.72 -11.13 -19.17
N GLN A 119 -8.64 -10.35 -19.08
CA GLN A 119 -8.49 -9.05 -19.75
C GLN A 119 -7.69 -9.10 -21.05
N ASP A 120 -7.24 -10.29 -21.50
CA ASP A 120 -6.44 -10.47 -22.73
C ASP A 120 -5.23 -9.51 -22.86
N MET A 121 -4.63 -9.08 -21.74
CA MET A 121 -3.48 -8.19 -21.76
C MET A 121 -2.23 -8.91 -22.30
N HIS A 122 -1.40 -8.15 -23.02
CA HIS A 122 -0.13 -8.66 -23.53
C HIS A 122 0.77 -9.18 -22.39
N LEU A 123 1.37 -10.36 -22.56
CA LEU A 123 2.18 -11.04 -21.52
C LEU A 123 3.26 -10.14 -20.88
N LYS A 124 3.81 -9.19 -21.65
CA LYS A 124 4.78 -8.21 -21.16
C LYS A 124 4.20 -7.30 -20.05
N GLY A 125 2.94 -6.88 -20.17
CA GLY A 125 2.28 -6.03 -19.18
C GLY A 125 2.06 -6.76 -17.85
N VAL A 126 1.59 -8.00 -17.91
CA VAL A 126 1.38 -8.84 -16.72
C VAL A 126 2.69 -9.06 -15.96
N LEU A 127 3.79 -9.34 -16.67
CA LEU A 127 5.11 -9.49 -16.04
C LEU A 127 5.61 -8.20 -15.37
N ILE A 128 5.35 -7.04 -15.97
CA ILE A 128 5.71 -5.75 -15.39
C ILE A 128 4.92 -5.50 -14.10
N ILE A 129 3.61 -5.78 -14.09
CA ILE A 129 2.76 -5.62 -12.90
C ILE A 129 3.26 -6.52 -11.77
N LEU A 130 3.53 -7.80 -12.05
CA LEU A 130 4.06 -8.75 -11.07
C LEU A 130 5.43 -8.31 -10.55
N ALA A 131 6.31 -7.80 -11.41
CA ALA A 131 7.62 -7.30 -10.99
C ALA A 131 7.49 -6.10 -10.04
N TRP A 132 6.63 -5.13 -10.35
CA TRP A 132 6.39 -3.98 -9.47
C TRP A 132 5.71 -4.36 -8.16
N SER A 133 4.84 -5.37 -8.14
CA SER A 133 4.25 -5.93 -6.91
C SER A 133 5.34 -6.45 -5.96
N VAL A 134 6.24 -7.30 -6.48
CA VAL A 134 7.35 -7.85 -5.71
C VAL A 134 8.27 -6.74 -5.20
N VAL A 135 8.61 -5.77 -6.06
CA VAL A 135 9.43 -4.60 -5.65
C VAL A 135 8.75 -3.81 -4.52
N GLY A 136 7.43 -3.62 -4.58
CA GLY A 136 6.66 -2.91 -3.55
C GLY A 136 6.71 -3.61 -2.19
N ILE A 137 6.52 -4.93 -2.17
CA ILE A 137 6.55 -5.71 -0.93
C ILE A 137 7.96 -5.76 -0.34
N LEU A 138 8.98 -5.97 -1.18
CA LEU A 138 10.37 -5.95 -0.74
C LEU A 138 10.77 -4.58 -0.20
N GLY A 139 10.32 -3.49 -0.83
CA GLY A 139 10.53 -2.13 -0.37
C GLY A 139 9.90 -1.89 1.01
N SER A 140 8.63 -2.24 1.17
CA SER A 140 7.91 -2.12 2.45
C SER A 140 8.58 -2.91 3.58
N TYR A 141 8.97 -4.17 3.30
CA TYR A 141 9.66 -5.03 4.25
C TYR A 141 11.03 -4.45 4.68
N SER A 142 11.78 -3.89 3.73
CA SER A 142 13.09 -3.27 4.00
C SER A 142 12.96 -2.04 4.90
N VAL A 143 11.96 -1.19 4.64
CA VAL A 143 11.68 0.01 5.47
C VAL A 143 11.23 -0.40 6.87
N ALA A 144 10.39 -1.44 7.00
CA ALA A 144 9.98 -1.96 8.31
C ALA A 144 11.16 -2.49 9.14
N TRP A 145 12.08 -3.23 8.50
CA TRP A 145 13.31 -3.71 9.15
C TRP A 145 14.17 -2.55 9.64
N PHE A 146 14.38 -1.54 8.80
CA PHE A 146 15.13 -0.34 9.15
C PHE A 146 14.50 0.38 10.35
N GLY A 147 13.17 0.56 10.35
CA GLY A 147 12.44 1.21 11.44
C GLY A 147 12.59 0.50 12.79
N ILE A 148 12.47 -0.83 12.84
CA ILE A 148 12.69 -1.61 14.07
C ILE A 148 14.12 -1.41 14.59
N ARG A 149 15.11 -1.37 13.70
CA ARG A 149 16.50 -1.18 14.11
C ARG A 149 16.76 0.24 14.62
N MET A 150 16.19 1.26 13.97
CA MET A 150 16.33 2.65 14.39
C MET A 150 15.68 2.89 15.75
N ASN A 151 14.45 2.41 15.97
CA ASN A 151 13.70 2.60 17.22
C ASN A 151 14.30 1.86 18.43
N THR A 152 15.21 0.91 18.21
CA THR A 152 15.91 0.18 19.28
C THR A 152 17.35 0.66 19.49
N LEU A 153 17.78 1.64 18.69
CA LEU A 153 19.05 2.36 18.85
C LEU A 153 18.86 3.78 19.39
N ALA A 154 17.68 4.37 19.17
CA ALA A 154 17.24 5.62 19.79
C ALA A 154 16.80 5.38 21.25
#